data_AF-A0A350W7H4-F1
#
_entry.id   AF-A0A350W7H4-F1
#
_cell.length_a   1.000
_cell.length_b   1.000
_cell.length_c   1.000
_cell.angle_alpha   90.00
_cell.angle_beta   90.00
_cell.angle_gamma   90.00
#
_symmetry.space_group_name_H-M   'P 1'
#
loop_
_entity.id
_entity.type
_entity.pdbx_description
1 polymer ?
#
loop_
_entity_poly.entity_id
_entity_poly.type
_entity_poly.pdbx_seq_one_letter_code
_entity_poly.pdbx_strand_id
1 'polypeptide(L)'
;MKKKLLFLVAALALFVPSVMAAEKTAGTEEELTKALSEAVTGDTIKLTDDITFSSDHIRFKGEKELTLDFNNHNLTGNGETTLIVENGVVTFTGKGTLDVKDSYVNVWGHEESTSKKKTVLNVDKDVTILGSTGIAIFYDVKHGAYNTEVNFAGTIKATEIGITTNGEILNENGPVVNIKKSATITATGENGTGIYCAGNGTYNIEEGATITGGTGIEVRAGKLNVKGGTITGTAKKLVSEANGGGCTTIGAGIAVVQHTTQLPIEVNITGGTITGAEALYVNNTQGNPTTAWAKVNVTVTGGTFNTDVTKFVGDKYVVNKTGNTYTVVENKVLETTDEKVSFESDKALDNNLKLEVTEKTEDEIKKGTEKVTEAYKDNKKVKEVKLINLYEIDVLNGDGRIEKLEDGKFTIAIAIPESEQKYDAYKVIYIDEDGKIADTLDAKLVDGKVVFTTSHLSTYGVVGYNNVTETPTETKPEKNPTTSDINLALIISAIVISTIGVVITSKKISAKVTR
;
A
#
# COMPACT_ATOMS: atom_id res chain seq x y z
N MET A 1 7.92 -65.90 -0.89
CA MET A 1 8.77 -65.09 0.02
C MET A 1 9.92 -64.49 -0.77
N LYS A 2 10.00 -63.16 -0.79
CA LYS A 2 10.90 -62.34 -1.62
C LYS A 2 12.37 -62.52 -1.19
N LYS A 3 13.25 -62.94 -2.10
CA LYS A 3 14.71 -62.82 -1.93
C LYS A 3 15.10 -61.38 -2.27
N LYS A 4 15.47 -60.59 -1.27
CA LYS A 4 16.04 -59.25 -1.46
C LYS A 4 17.46 -59.41 -1.97
N LEU A 5 17.68 -58.98 -3.21
CA LEU A 5 18.99 -58.78 -3.81
C LEU A 5 19.55 -57.46 -3.26
N LEU A 6 20.62 -57.55 -2.47
CA LEU A 6 21.33 -56.39 -1.94
C LEU A 6 22.28 -55.89 -3.05
N PHE A 7 21.86 -54.86 -3.80
CA PHE A 7 22.76 -54.14 -4.69
C PHE A 7 23.54 -53.11 -3.88
N LEU A 8 24.82 -53.38 -3.72
CA LEU A 8 25.83 -52.45 -3.22
C LEU A 8 26.11 -51.44 -4.35
N VAL A 9 25.48 -50.27 -4.31
CA VAL A 9 25.88 -49.14 -5.17
C VAL A 9 26.93 -48.35 -4.41
N ALA A 10 28.18 -48.47 -4.85
CA ALA A 10 29.28 -47.63 -4.42
C ALA A 10 28.94 -46.17 -4.78
N ALA A 11 28.70 -45.34 -3.75
CA ALA A 11 28.66 -43.90 -3.88
C ALA A 11 30.08 -43.41 -4.21
N LEU A 12 30.38 -43.23 -5.49
CA LEU A 12 31.50 -42.41 -5.91
C LEU A 12 31.08 -40.96 -5.65
N ALA A 13 31.35 -40.46 -4.45
CA ALA A 13 31.27 -39.05 -4.14
C ALA A 13 32.26 -38.33 -5.05
N LEU A 14 31.76 -37.78 -6.16
CA LEU A 14 32.45 -36.70 -6.86
C LEU A 14 32.54 -35.57 -5.86
N PHE A 15 33.70 -35.46 -5.20
CA PHE A 15 34.16 -34.25 -4.54
C PHE A 15 34.24 -33.19 -5.64
N VAL A 16 33.12 -32.54 -5.94
CA VAL A 16 33.14 -31.23 -6.57
C VAL A 16 33.72 -30.34 -5.47
N PRO A 17 34.95 -29.80 -5.61
CA PRO A 17 35.44 -28.84 -4.65
C PRO A 17 34.38 -27.75 -4.57
N SER A 18 33.72 -27.65 -3.42
CA SER A 18 32.90 -26.48 -3.10
C SER A 18 33.88 -25.32 -3.16
N VAL A 19 33.83 -24.56 -4.25
CA VAL A 19 34.65 -23.38 -4.43
C VAL A 19 34.26 -22.46 -3.27
N MET A 20 35.13 -22.39 -2.27
CA MET A 20 34.89 -21.51 -1.14
C MET A 20 34.92 -20.08 -1.67
N ALA A 21 33.84 -19.34 -1.42
CA ALA A 21 33.79 -17.90 -1.64
C ALA A 21 35.08 -17.24 -1.12
N ALA A 22 35.81 -16.60 -2.02
CA ALA A 22 37.04 -15.90 -1.69
C ALA A 22 36.84 -14.38 -1.67
N GLU A 23 37.56 -13.70 -0.78
CA GLU A 23 37.69 -12.24 -0.84
C GLU A 23 38.85 -11.89 -1.78
N LYS A 24 38.55 -11.09 -2.80
CA LYS A 24 39.53 -10.44 -3.70
C LYS A 24 39.50 -8.95 -3.43
N THR A 25 40.61 -8.25 -3.63
CA THR A 25 40.70 -6.80 -3.44
C THR A 25 41.06 -6.09 -4.75
N ALA A 26 40.60 -4.84 -4.90
CA ALA A 26 41.00 -3.99 -6.00
C ALA A 26 41.10 -2.52 -5.55
N GLY A 27 42.24 -1.87 -5.82
CA GLY A 27 42.45 -0.43 -5.65
C GLY A 27 42.68 0.31 -6.97
N THR A 28 42.69 -0.40 -8.10
CA THR A 28 42.90 0.16 -9.44
C THR A 28 41.97 -0.48 -10.48
N GLU A 29 41.78 0.16 -11.64
CA GLU A 29 40.98 -0.40 -12.75
C GLU A 29 41.53 -1.75 -13.24
N GLU A 30 42.86 -1.88 -13.32
CA GLU A 30 43.53 -3.12 -13.73
C GLU A 30 43.26 -4.26 -12.73
N GLU A 31 43.37 -3.98 -11.43
CA GLU A 31 43.08 -4.96 -10.38
C GLU A 31 41.60 -5.36 -10.37
N LEU A 32 40.68 -4.42 -10.56
CA LEU A 32 39.25 -4.70 -10.63
C LEU A 32 38.93 -5.58 -11.84
N THR A 33 39.46 -5.25 -13.02
CA THR A 33 39.30 -6.03 -14.25
C THR A 33 39.84 -7.45 -14.08
N LYS A 34 41.03 -7.57 -13.48
CA LYS A 34 41.63 -8.88 -13.18
C LYS A 34 40.78 -9.66 -12.20
N ALA A 35 40.35 -9.04 -11.10
CA ALA A 35 39.50 -9.67 -10.08
C ALA A 35 38.20 -10.20 -10.68
N LEU A 36 37.52 -9.43 -11.54
CA LEU A 36 36.30 -9.86 -12.24
C LEU A 36 36.55 -11.05 -13.18
N SER A 37 37.68 -11.06 -13.88
CA SER A 37 38.04 -12.14 -14.80
C SER A 37 38.31 -13.46 -14.07
N GLU A 38 38.98 -13.39 -12.92
CA GLU A 38 39.37 -14.53 -12.09
C GLU A 38 38.30 -14.94 -11.07
N ALA A 39 37.29 -14.11 -10.83
CA ALA A 39 36.24 -14.38 -9.85
C ALA A 39 35.44 -15.63 -10.20
N VAL A 40 35.00 -16.33 -9.17
CA VAL A 40 34.14 -17.51 -9.26
C VAL A 40 32.88 -17.28 -8.42
N THR A 41 31.85 -18.10 -8.63
CA THR A 41 30.59 -17.99 -7.87
C THR A 41 30.86 -18.00 -6.37
N GLY A 42 30.30 -17.01 -5.67
CA GLY A 42 30.45 -16.78 -4.23
C GLY A 42 31.48 -15.70 -3.89
N ASP A 43 32.36 -15.31 -4.81
CA ASP A 43 33.43 -14.36 -4.52
C ASP A 43 32.91 -12.95 -4.19
N THR A 44 33.63 -12.29 -3.30
CA THR A 44 33.48 -10.86 -3.01
C THR A 44 34.71 -10.11 -3.51
N ILE A 45 34.50 -9.09 -4.33
CA ILE A 45 35.54 -8.15 -4.75
C ILE A 45 35.36 -6.88 -3.91
N LYS A 46 36.34 -6.60 -3.06
CA LYS A 46 36.32 -5.50 -2.11
C LYS A 46 37.21 -4.36 -2.60
N LEU A 47 36.65 -3.16 -2.68
CA LEU A 47 37.44 -1.98 -3.03
C LEU A 47 38.37 -1.59 -1.87
N THR A 48 39.61 -1.24 -2.21
CA THR A 48 40.62 -0.75 -1.25
C THR A 48 41.07 0.68 -1.51
N ASP A 49 40.65 1.26 -2.63
CA ASP A 49 40.82 2.67 -2.97
C ASP A 49 39.68 3.10 -3.93
N ASP A 50 39.52 4.41 -4.13
CA ASP A 50 38.64 4.94 -5.16
C ASP A 50 39.19 4.60 -6.55
N ILE A 51 38.33 4.07 -7.43
CA ILE A 51 38.72 3.66 -8.79
C ILE A 51 38.01 4.56 -9.79
N THR A 52 38.79 5.17 -10.68
CA THR A 52 38.27 5.75 -11.93
C THR A 52 38.52 4.76 -13.05
N PHE A 53 37.48 4.41 -13.81
CA PHE A 53 37.59 3.48 -14.92
C PHE A 53 37.40 4.19 -16.26
N SER A 54 38.24 3.81 -17.22
CA SER A 54 38.36 4.41 -18.54
C SER A 54 37.91 3.48 -19.67
N SER A 55 37.75 2.18 -19.37
CA SER A 55 37.21 1.17 -20.28
C SER A 55 35.81 1.51 -20.80
N ASP A 56 35.46 1.03 -22.00
CA ASP A 56 34.13 1.23 -22.61
C ASP A 56 32.99 0.57 -21.82
N HIS A 57 33.32 -0.43 -20.97
CA HIS A 57 32.38 -1.06 -20.05
C HIS A 57 33.08 -1.80 -18.89
N ILE A 58 32.47 -1.78 -17.71
CA ILE A 58 32.69 -2.80 -16.66
C ILE A 58 31.57 -3.82 -16.77
N ARG A 59 31.91 -5.10 -16.97
CA ARG A 59 30.91 -6.15 -17.22
C ARG A 59 31.02 -7.32 -16.26
N PHE A 60 29.93 -7.57 -15.55
CA PHE A 60 29.71 -8.76 -14.74
C PHE A 60 29.02 -9.80 -15.61
N LYS A 61 29.70 -10.92 -15.88
CA LYS A 61 29.22 -11.99 -16.76
C LYS A 61 29.66 -13.38 -16.33
N GLY A 62 29.05 -14.41 -16.93
CA GLY A 62 29.56 -15.77 -16.93
C GLY A 62 28.85 -16.75 -15.99
N GLU A 63 27.57 -16.50 -15.71
CA GLU A 63 26.68 -17.29 -14.85
C GLU A 63 27.19 -17.41 -13.41
N LYS A 64 27.88 -16.36 -12.95
CA LYS A 64 28.47 -16.26 -11.62
C LYS A 64 27.55 -15.52 -10.66
N GLU A 65 27.63 -15.86 -9.38
CA GLU A 65 27.08 -15.04 -8.29
C GLU A 65 28.25 -14.30 -7.63
N LEU A 66 28.28 -12.97 -7.73
CA LEU A 66 29.40 -12.13 -7.30
C LEU A 66 28.91 -11.00 -6.40
N THR A 67 29.78 -10.56 -5.49
CA THR A 67 29.57 -9.34 -4.69
C THR A 67 30.65 -8.32 -5.00
N LEU A 68 30.27 -7.07 -5.28
CA LEU A 68 31.16 -5.92 -5.28
C LEU A 68 30.91 -5.13 -3.98
N ASP A 69 31.86 -5.19 -3.05
CA ASP A 69 31.84 -4.42 -1.80
C ASP A 69 32.60 -3.10 -2.00
N PHE A 70 31.87 -1.99 -2.00
CA PHE A 70 32.43 -0.65 -2.14
C PHE A 70 33.31 -0.26 -0.95
N ASN A 71 33.09 -0.82 0.25
CA ASN A 71 33.97 -0.64 1.40
C ASN A 71 34.41 0.82 1.71
N ASN A 72 33.50 1.78 1.61
CA ASN A 72 33.71 3.23 1.75
C ASN A 72 34.49 3.91 0.61
N HIS A 73 34.62 3.26 -0.53
CA HIS A 73 35.26 3.77 -1.73
C HIS A 73 34.24 4.01 -2.85
N ASN A 74 34.69 4.68 -3.91
CA ASN A 74 33.89 5.04 -5.07
C ASN A 74 34.40 4.40 -6.35
N LEU A 75 33.48 4.12 -7.27
CA LEU A 75 33.77 3.70 -8.63
C LEU A 75 33.22 4.76 -9.59
N THR A 76 34.09 5.43 -10.34
CA THR A 76 33.74 6.59 -11.19
C THR A 76 34.06 6.30 -12.66
N GLY A 77 33.05 6.38 -13.52
CA GLY A 77 33.18 6.23 -14.96
C GLY A 77 33.54 7.53 -15.66
N ASN A 78 33.79 7.43 -16.97
CA ASN A 78 34.21 8.55 -17.80
C ASN A 78 33.05 9.36 -18.45
N GLY A 79 31.79 8.94 -18.33
CA GLY A 79 30.64 9.54 -19.03
C GLY A 79 30.05 8.69 -20.15
N GLU A 80 30.88 7.89 -20.82
CA GLU A 80 30.49 7.01 -21.92
C GLU A 80 30.32 5.57 -21.43
N THR A 81 31.09 5.18 -20.43
CA THR A 81 31.13 3.82 -19.91
C THR A 81 29.84 3.41 -19.21
N THR A 82 29.28 2.27 -19.63
CA THR A 82 28.15 1.60 -18.96
C THR A 82 28.67 0.48 -18.05
N LEU A 83 28.12 0.34 -16.84
CA LEU A 83 28.29 -0.90 -16.07
C LEU A 83 27.21 -1.89 -16.50
N ILE A 84 27.61 -3.09 -16.90
CA ILE A 84 26.70 -4.11 -17.43
C ILE A 84 26.67 -5.33 -16.50
N VAL A 85 25.45 -5.73 -16.11
CA VAL A 85 25.17 -7.00 -15.44
C VAL A 85 24.42 -7.90 -16.42
N GLU A 86 24.97 -9.08 -16.69
CA GLU A 86 24.43 -10.00 -17.68
C GLU A 86 24.75 -11.43 -17.28
N ASN A 87 23.80 -12.36 -17.42
CA ASN A 87 24.04 -13.79 -17.24
C ASN A 87 24.70 -14.05 -15.86
N GLY A 88 24.06 -13.69 -14.75
CA GLY A 88 24.63 -13.86 -13.40
C GLY A 88 23.84 -13.14 -12.30
N VAL A 89 24.29 -13.29 -11.05
CA VAL A 89 23.79 -12.54 -9.89
C VAL A 89 24.90 -11.62 -9.42
N VAL A 90 24.60 -10.34 -9.26
CA VAL A 90 25.57 -9.35 -8.78
C VAL A 90 24.96 -8.60 -7.62
N THR A 91 25.69 -8.50 -6.53
CA THR A 91 25.32 -7.70 -5.35
C THR A 91 26.28 -6.55 -5.18
N PHE A 92 25.76 -5.33 -5.15
CA PHE A 92 26.50 -4.13 -4.73
C PHE A 92 26.23 -3.88 -3.26
N THR A 93 27.29 -3.90 -2.47
CA THR A 93 27.21 -3.72 -1.01
C THR A 93 28.32 -2.81 -0.51
N GLY A 94 28.31 -2.55 0.80
CA GLY A 94 29.20 -1.60 1.44
C GLY A 94 28.84 -0.15 1.09
N LYS A 95 29.24 0.76 1.97
CA LYS A 95 29.03 2.18 1.71
C LYS A 95 29.88 2.61 0.52
N GLY A 96 29.33 3.34 -0.43
CA GLY A 96 30.11 3.88 -1.56
C GLY A 96 29.25 4.43 -2.67
N THR A 97 29.91 5.03 -3.66
CA THR A 97 29.23 5.63 -4.82
C THR A 97 29.71 4.99 -6.12
N LEU A 98 28.76 4.55 -6.95
CA LEU A 98 28.96 4.28 -8.36
C LEU A 98 28.50 5.50 -9.16
N ASP A 99 29.44 6.25 -9.71
CA ASP A 99 29.14 7.41 -10.55
C ASP A 99 29.43 7.08 -12.01
N VAL A 100 28.38 6.76 -12.78
CA VAL A 100 28.47 6.50 -14.23
C VAL A 100 28.26 7.77 -15.06
N LYS A 101 28.26 8.96 -14.42
CA LYS A 101 28.20 10.28 -15.08
C LYS A 101 26.99 10.42 -16.00
N ASP A 102 27.19 10.52 -17.32
CA ASP A 102 26.12 10.68 -18.30
C ASP A 102 25.56 9.35 -18.82
N SER A 103 25.99 8.22 -18.24
CA SER A 103 25.56 6.87 -18.58
C SER A 103 24.64 6.26 -17.51
N TYR A 104 24.52 4.93 -17.49
CA TYR A 104 23.64 4.17 -16.61
C TYR A 104 24.20 2.78 -16.24
N VAL A 105 23.61 2.17 -15.21
CA VAL A 105 23.80 0.73 -14.93
C VAL A 105 22.84 -0.07 -15.77
N ASN A 106 23.34 -0.97 -16.61
CA ASN A 106 22.55 -1.76 -17.53
C ASN A 106 22.39 -3.20 -17.03
N VAL A 107 21.16 -3.69 -16.99
CA VAL A 107 20.82 -5.06 -16.61
C VAL A 107 20.22 -5.77 -17.82
N TRP A 108 20.95 -6.73 -18.37
CA TRP A 108 20.56 -7.42 -19.60
C TRP A 108 19.78 -8.68 -19.31
N GLY A 109 18.56 -8.73 -19.82
CA GLY A 109 17.75 -9.93 -19.80
C GLY A 109 18.03 -10.88 -20.95
N HIS A 110 17.32 -12.00 -20.93
CA HIS A 110 17.49 -13.05 -21.93
C HIS A 110 16.38 -13.01 -22.99
N GLU A 111 16.74 -13.30 -24.24
CA GLU A 111 15.83 -13.37 -25.38
C GLU A 111 14.72 -14.41 -25.20
N GLU A 112 15.06 -15.59 -24.67
CA GLU A 112 14.16 -16.75 -24.68
C GLU A 112 13.58 -17.06 -23.30
N SER A 113 12.27 -17.29 -23.25
CA SER A 113 11.55 -17.67 -22.02
C SER A 113 12.02 -19.01 -21.43
N THR A 114 12.63 -19.86 -22.26
CA THR A 114 13.16 -21.17 -21.87
C THR A 114 14.59 -21.11 -21.34
N SER A 115 15.22 -19.93 -21.37
CA SER A 115 16.55 -19.74 -20.79
C SER A 115 16.54 -20.19 -19.33
N LYS A 116 17.55 -20.95 -18.94
CA LYS A 116 17.80 -21.28 -17.52
C LYS A 116 18.72 -20.25 -16.84
N LYS A 117 19.27 -19.33 -17.65
CA LYS A 117 20.12 -18.25 -17.17
C LYS A 117 19.23 -17.20 -16.51
N LYS A 118 19.79 -16.53 -15.51
CA LYS A 118 19.17 -15.41 -14.81
C LYS A 118 20.15 -14.24 -14.81
N THR A 119 19.60 -13.03 -14.87
CA THR A 119 20.34 -11.81 -14.59
C THR A 119 19.70 -11.13 -13.38
N VAL A 120 20.41 -11.05 -12.27
CA VAL A 120 19.91 -10.42 -11.03
C VAL A 120 20.89 -9.37 -10.56
N LEU A 121 20.40 -8.15 -10.35
CA LEU A 121 21.15 -7.07 -9.68
C LEU A 121 20.53 -6.80 -8.31
N ASN A 122 21.32 -6.94 -7.25
CA ASN A 122 20.98 -6.51 -5.90
C ASN A 122 21.81 -5.27 -5.55
N VAL A 123 21.17 -4.24 -4.99
CA VAL A 123 21.86 -3.02 -4.54
C VAL A 123 21.44 -2.73 -3.10
N ASP A 124 22.38 -2.83 -2.18
CA ASP A 124 22.14 -2.63 -0.75
C ASP A 124 21.98 -1.15 -0.38
N LYS A 125 21.42 -0.92 0.81
CA LYS A 125 21.00 0.41 1.30
C LYS A 125 22.09 1.49 1.34
N ASP A 126 23.35 1.10 1.49
CA ASP A 126 24.46 2.05 1.66
C ASP A 126 25.18 2.40 0.35
N VAL A 127 24.74 1.82 -0.77
CA VAL A 127 25.27 2.11 -2.10
C VAL A 127 24.50 3.26 -2.73
N THR A 128 25.24 4.22 -3.31
CA THR A 128 24.67 5.32 -4.10
C THR A 128 25.04 5.15 -5.57
N ILE A 129 24.08 5.35 -6.48
CA ILE A 129 24.29 5.37 -7.94
C ILE A 129 23.99 6.77 -8.47
N LEU A 130 24.92 7.34 -9.22
CA LEU A 130 24.77 8.61 -9.95
C LEU A 130 24.86 8.33 -11.45
N GLY A 131 24.02 8.98 -12.25
CA GLY A 131 23.96 8.76 -13.70
C GLY A 131 23.02 9.74 -14.40
N SER A 132 22.98 9.72 -15.74
CA SER A 132 21.86 10.32 -16.48
C SER A 132 20.59 9.50 -16.24
N THR A 133 20.76 8.19 -16.30
CA THR A 133 19.81 7.20 -15.80
C THR A 133 20.48 6.37 -14.71
N GLY A 134 19.77 6.03 -13.63
CA GLY A 134 20.34 5.21 -12.56
C GLY A 134 20.53 3.76 -13.01
N ILE A 135 19.40 3.06 -13.25
CA ILE A 135 19.39 1.67 -13.72
C ILE A 135 18.47 1.56 -14.94
N ALA A 136 18.95 0.93 -16.00
CA ALA A 136 18.17 0.60 -17.18
C ALA A 136 18.18 -0.91 -17.42
N ILE A 137 17.00 -1.48 -17.69
CA ILE A 137 16.84 -2.90 -18.01
C ILE A 137 16.59 -3.03 -19.52
N PHE A 138 17.45 -3.80 -20.18
CA PHE A 138 17.45 -4.03 -21.62
C PHE A 138 17.37 -5.54 -21.96
N TYR A 139 17.23 -5.83 -23.25
CA TYR A 139 17.24 -7.19 -23.80
C TYR A 139 18.60 -7.56 -24.40
N ASP A 140 18.94 -8.85 -24.41
CA ASP A 140 20.05 -9.38 -25.21
C ASP A 140 19.55 -9.74 -26.62
N VAL A 141 20.11 -9.06 -27.63
CA VAL A 141 19.99 -9.25 -29.09
C VAL A 141 18.61 -9.32 -29.78
N LYS A 142 17.51 -9.72 -29.12
CA LYS A 142 16.12 -9.60 -29.65
C LYS A 142 15.10 -9.39 -28.52
N HIS A 143 14.60 -8.16 -28.34
CA HIS A 143 13.39 -7.65 -27.62
C HIS A 143 12.79 -8.39 -26.38
N GLY A 144 13.43 -9.40 -25.80
CA GLY A 144 12.99 -10.16 -24.64
C GLY A 144 13.93 -9.95 -23.46
N ALA A 145 13.37 -9.68 -22.29
CA ALA A 145 14.13 -9.54 -21.04
C ALA A 145 13.65 -10.56 -20.00
N TYR A 146 13.64 -11.84 -20.36
CA TYR A 146 13.25 -12.94 -19.46
C TYR A 146 14.26 -13.15 -18.33
N ASN A 147 13.81 -13.75 -17.22
CA ASN A 147 14.57 -14.11 -16.02
C ASN A 147 15.48 -12.99 -15.49
N THR A 148 14.96 -11.77 -15.48
CA THR A 148 15.69 -10.57 -15.09
C THR A 148 15.07 -9.98 -13.84
N GLU A 149 15.90 -9.68 -12.85
CA GLU A 149 15.44 -9.12 -11.58
C GLU A 149 16.36 -8.00 -11.09
N VAL A 150 15.77 -6.92 -10.57
CA VAL A 150 16.48 -5.86 -9.86
C VAL A 150 15.89 -5.72 -8.46
N ASN A 151 16.73 -5.88 -7.44
CA ASN A 151 16.39 -5.66 -6.03
C ASN A 151 17.14 -4.43 -5.53
N PHE A 152 16.44 -3.31 -5.39
CA PHE A 152 17.06 -2.03 -5.11
C PHE A 152 16.69 -1.50 -3.73
N ALA A 153 17.67 -1.33 -2.85
CA ALA A 153 17.52 -0.78 -1.51
C ALA A 153 18.35 0.50 -1.28
N GLY A 154 19.25 0.83 -2.21
CA GLY A 154 20.20 1.95 -2.12
C GLY A 154 19.63 3.32 -2.49
N THR A 155 20.52 4.22 -2.90
CA THR A 155 20.16 5.59 -3.34
C THR A 155 20.50 5.78 -4.81
N ILE A 156 19.57 6.32 -5.62
CA ILE A 156 19.82 6.81 -6.97
C ILE A 156 19.61 8.32 -7.00
N LYS A 157 20.57 9.04 -7.57
CA LYS A 157 20.39 10.44 -8.02
C LYS A 157 20.71 10.51 -9.51
N ALA A 158 19.67 10.46 -10.31
CA ALA A 158 19.78 10.54 -11.76
C ALA A 158 19.45 11.96 -12.24
N THR A 159 19.98 12.40 -13.39
CA THR A 159 19.56 13.68 -13.98
C THR A 159 18.26 13.54 -14.76
N GLU A 160 18.03 12.40 -15.42
CA GLU A 160 16.85 12.17 -16.25
C GLU A 160 15.92 11.11 -15.66
N ILE A 161 16.38 9.87 -15.47
CA ILE A 161 15.51 8.76 -15.07
C ILE A 161 16.14 7.96 -13.94
N GLY A 162 15.40 7.70 -12.84
CA GLY A 162 15.94 6.87 -11.77
C GLY A 162 16.11 5.41 -12.20
N ILE A 163 15.01 4.73 -12.52
CA ILE A 163 15.01 3.34 -13.00
C ILE A 163 14.07 3.19 -14.19
N THR A 164 14.46 2.43 -15.22
CA THR A 164 13.60 2.16 -16.39
C THR A 164 13.74 0.76 -16.98
N THR A 165 12.65 0.28 -17.56
CA THR A 165 12.62 -0.86 -18.51
C THR A 165 12.51 -0.32 -19.92
N ASN A 166 13.33 -0.82 -20.84
CA ASN A 166 13.27 -0.42 -22.25
C ASN A 166 11.88 -0.66 -22.87
N GLY A 167 11.36 0.30 -23.65
CA GLY A 167 10.03 0.29 -24.25
C GLY A 167 9.74 -0.85 -25.23
N GLU A 168 10.79 -1.49 -25.76
CA GLU A 168 10.69 -2.61 -26.69
C GLU A 168 10.69 -3.97 -25.99
N ILE A 169 10.68 -4.02 -24.66
CA ILE A 169 10.47 -5.26 -23.92
C ILE A 169 8.98 -5.62 -23.99
N LEU A 170 8.64 -6.60 -24.85
CA LEU A 170 7.25 -6.95 -25.16
C LEU A 170 6.76 -8.24 -24.50
N ASN A 171 7.66 -9.04 -23.94
CA ASN A 171 7.33 -10.36 -23.40
C ASN A 171 6.45 -10.29 -22.15
N GLU A 172 5.42 -11.15 -22.04
CA GLU A 172 4.47 -11.18 -20.92
C GLU A 172 5.17 -11.36 -19.56
N ASN A 173 6.15 -12.27 -19.49
CA ASN A 173 6.98 -12.51 -18.31
C ASN A 173 8.21 -11.60 -18.31
N GLY A 174 7.97 -10.29 -18.31
CA GLY A 174 9.00 -9.25 -18.29
C GLY A 174 9.87 -9.26 -17.02
N PRO A 175 10.87 -8.37 -16.95
CA PRO A 175 11.71 -8.20 -15.77
C PRO A 175 10.90 -7.84 -14.52
N VAL A 176 11.42 -8.22 -13.37
CA VAL A 176 10.87 -7.85 -12.06
C VAL A 176 11.78 -6.83 -11.38
N VAL A 177 11.21 -5.71 -10.94
CA VAL A 177 11.92 -4.64 -10.25
C VAL A 177 11.30 -4.45 -8.87
N ASN A 178 12.06 -4.76 -7.83
CA ASN A 178 11.65 -4.66 -6.43
C ASN A 178 12.34 -3.45 -5.78
N ILE A 179 11.57 -2.42 -5.47
CA ILE A 179 12.04 -1.22 -4.77
C ILE A 179 11.79 -1.41 -3.27
N LYS A 180 12.88 -1.57 -2.52
CA LYS A 180 12.86 -1.96 -1.11
C LYS A 180 12.59 -0.77 -0.19
N LYS A 181 12.17 -1.06 1.04
CA LYS A 181 11.83 -0.07 2.09
C LYS A 181 12.85 1.06 2.30
N SER A 182 14.15 0.86 2.09
CA SER A 182 15.18 1.91 2.27
C SER A 182 15.52 2.68 1.00
N ALA A 183 14.96 2.28 -0.14
CA ALA A 183 15.32 2.84 -1.43
C ALA A 183 14.97 4.33 -1.51
N THR A 184 15.91 5.13 -2.02
CA THR A 184 15.67 6.52 -2.37
C THR A 184 16.03 6.73 -3.83
N ILE A 185 15.06 7.10 -4.66
CA ILE A 185 15.24 7.30 -6.10
C ILE A 185 14.83 8.74 -6.42
N THR A 186 15.77 9.53 -6.92
CA THR A 186 15.52 10.93 -7.29
C THR A 186 16.00 11.20 -8.71
N ALA A 187 15.07 11.60 -9.58
CA ALA A 187 15.40 12.28 -10.82
C ALA A 187 15.48 13.79 -10.54
N THR A 188 16.65 14.36 -10.76
CA THR A 188 17.01 15.72 -10.34
C THR A 188 16.76 16.78 -11.41
N GLY A 189 16.68 16.38 -12.68
CA GLY A 189 16.25 17.26 -13.76
C GLY A 189 14.79 17.65 -13.62
N GLU A 190 14.46 18.87 -14.08
CA GLU A 190 13.11 19.45 -13.96
C GLU A 190 12.01 18.55 -14.56
N ASN A 191 12.32 17.91 -15.69
CA ASN A 191 11.44 16.99 -16.40
C ASN A 191 11.79 15.51 -16.15
N GLY A 192 12.67 15.23 -15.19
CA GLY A 192 13.12 13.88 -14.91
C GLY A 192 12.01 13.01 -14.30
N THR A 193 12.09 11.71 -14.52
CA THR A 193 11.10 10.74 -14.01
C THR A 193 11.76 9.82 -13.01
N GLY A 194 11.20 9.69 -11.80
CA GLY A 194 11.75 8.82 -10.77
C GLY A 194 11.85 7.36 -11.23
N ILE A 195 10.72 6.77 -11.65
CA ILE A 195 10.68 5.43 -12.27
C ILE A 195 9.87 5.49 -13.56
N TYR A 196 10.45 4.97 -14.64
CA TYR A 196 9.83 4.95 -15.97
C TYR A 196 9.62 3.51 -16.47
N CYS A 197 8.39 2.99 -16.34
CA CYS A 197 8.03 1.65 -16.79
C CYS A 197 7.63 1.70 -18.27
N ALA A 198 8.62 1.86 -19.17
CA ALA A 198 8.37 2.07 -20.60
C ALA A 198 7.88 0.79 -21.30
N GLY A 199 8.58 -0.32 -21.08
CA GLY A 199 8.22 -1.65 -21.59
C GLY A 199 7.66 -2.56 -20.51
N ASN A 200 7.23 -3.75 -20.93
CA ASN A 200 6.59 -4.70 -20.02
C ASN A 200 7.53 -5.14 -18.90
N GLY A 201 6.99 -5.30 -17.70
CA GLY A 201 7.73 -5.65 -16.49
C GLY A 201 6.83 -5.52 -15.27
N THR A 202 7.28 -6.04 -14.13
CA THR A 202 6.57 -5.90 -12.85
C THR A 202 7.39 -5.08 -11.88
N TYR A 203 6.82 -3.98 -11.41
CA TYR A 203 7.42 -3.10 -10.41
C TYR A 203 6.69 -3.25 -9.08
N ASN A 204 7.44 -3.52 -8.02
CA ASN A 204 6.92 -3.65 -6.66
C ASN A 204 7.54 -2.58 -5.77
N ILE A 205 6.72 -1.67 -5.25
CA ILE A 205 7.16 -0.61 -4.34
C ILE A 205 6.79 -1.00 -2.91
N GLU A 206 7.80 -1.22 -2.08
CA GLU A 206 7.63 -1.53 -0.65
C GLU A 206 7.35 -0.27 0.17
N GLU A 207 6.67 -0.46 1.30
CA GLU A 207 6.45 0.61 2.27
C GLU A 207 7.78 1.17 2.81
N GLY A 208 7.94 2.49 2.71
CA GLY A 208 9.11 3.25 3.18
C GLY A 208 10.05 3.70 2.06
N ALA A 209 9.93 3.15 0.85
CA ALA A 209 10.66 3.65 -0.31
C ALA A 209 10.29 5.12 -0.61
N THR A 210 11.24 5.89 -1.14
CA THR A 210 11.03 7.28 -1.57
C THR A 210 11.38 7.43 -3.05
N ILE A 211 10.42 7.87 -3.85
CA ILE A 211 10.57 8.11 -5.29
C ILE A 211 10.19 9.56 -5.60
N THR A 212 11.06 10.27 -6.32
CA THR A 212 10.86 11.68 -6.65
C THR A 212 11.37 11.99 -8.06
N GLY A 213 10.60 12.78 -8.81
CA GLY A 213 10.99 13.36 -10.09
C GLY A 213 9.97 14.42 -10.50
N GLY A 214 10.19 15.11 -11.62
CA GLY A 214 9.16 15.95 -12.26
C GLY A 214 7.84 15.19 -12.40
N THR A 215 7.93 13.91 -12.78
CA THR A 215 6.94 12.87 -12.48
C THR A 215 7.55 11.82 -11.55
N GLY A 216 6.81 11.39 -10.53
CA GLY A 216 7.29 10.37 -9.59
C GLY A 216 7.49 9.01 -10.28
N ILE A 217 6.41 8.45 -10.81
CA ILE A 217 6.41 7.21 -11.60
C ILE A 217 5.57 7.41 -12.87
N GLU A 218 6.06 6.99 -14.03
CA GLU A 218 5.27 6.88 -15.25
C GLU A 218 5.20 5.43 -15.73
N VAL A 219 3.98 4.89 -15.83
CA VAL A 219 3.70 3.54 -16.29
C VAL A 219 3.13 3.59 -17.71
N ARG A 220 3.85 2.96 -18.65
CA ARG A 220 3.44 2.89 -20.06
C ARG A 220 3.19 1.47 -20.55
N ALA A 221 3.71 0.47 -19.85
CA ALA A 221 3.38 -0.94 -20.02
C ALA A 221 3.62 -1.71 -18.73
N GLY A 222 2.97 -2.86 -18.58
CA GLY A 222 3.22 -3.82 -17.51
C GLY A 222 2.53 -3.50 -16.19
N LYS A 223 3.09 -4.02 -15.09
CA LYS A 223 2.46 -4.05 -13.78
C LYS A 223 3.19 -3.17 -12.77
N LEU A 224 2.44 -2.34 -12.05
CA LEU A 224 2.93 -1.59 -10.90
C LEU A 224 2.11 -1.96 -9.66
N ASN A 225 2.79 -2.44 -8.61
CA ASN A 225 2.19 -2.70 -7.31
C ASN A 225 2.80 -1.75 -6.28
N VAL A 226 1.98 -0.86 -5.71
CA VAL A 226 2.40 0.08 -4.66
C VAL A 226 1.82 -0.39 -3.32
N LYS A 227 2.70 -0.93 -2.47
CA LYS A 227 2.34 -1.31 -1.09
C LYS A 227 2.43 -0.13 -0.13
N GLY A 228 3.28 0.84 -0.45
CA GLY A 228 3.51 2.02 0.37
C GLY A 228 4.60 2.91 -0.20
N GLY A 229 5.21 3.71 0.68
CA GLY A 229 6.29 4.64 0.33
C GLY A 229 5.79 6.05 0.04
N THR A 230 6.72 6.94 -0.30
CA THR A 230 6.44 8.33 -0.69
C THR A 230 6.79 8.51 -2.16
N ILE A 231 5.80 8.85 -2.98
CA ILE A 231 5.95 9.04 -4.43
C ILE A 231 5.56 10.47 -4.76
N THR A 232 6.48 11.25 -5.32
CA THR A 232 6.30 12.69 -5.52
C THR A 232 6.63 13.10 -6.95
N GLY A 233 5.63 13.67 -7.64
CA GLY A 233 5.80 14.51 -8.83
C GLY A 233 6.05 15.95 -8.40
N THR A 234 7.24 16.47 -8.67
CA THR A 234 7.68 17.78 -8.18
C THR A 234 7.27 18.94 -9.07
N ALA A 235 6.90 18.68 -10.33
CA ALA A 235 6.51 19.74 -11.23
C ALA A 235 5.16 20.34 -10.81
N LYS A 236 5.09 21.67 -10.84
CA LYS A 236 3.94 22.44 -10.30
C LYS A 236 2.68 22.35 -11.14
N LYS A 237 2.80 21.91 -12.39
CA LYS A 237 1.70 21.78 -13.35
C LYS A 237 1.77 20.42 -13.99
N LEU A 238 0.60 19.86 -14.25
CA LEU A 238 0.47 18.69 -15.08
C LEU A 238 0.59 19.11 -16.56
N VAL A 239 1.49 18.47 -17.29
CA VAL A 239 1.59 18.51 -18.76
C VAL A 239 1.69 17.07 -19.26
N SER A 240 0.93 16.72 -20.29
CA SER A 240 0.98 15.39 -20.88
C SER A 240 0.86 15.48 -22.40
N GLU A 241 1.91 15.05 -23.11
CA GLU A 241 2.01 15.10 -24.57
C GLU A 241 2.39 13.73 -25.12
N ALA A 242 1.81 13.35 -26.27
CA ALA A 242 2.11 12.06 -26.88
C ALA A 242 3.58 11.97 -27.30
N ASN A 243 4.26 10.91 -26.88
CA ASN A 243 5.65 10.65 -27.20
C ASN A 243 5.84 9.15 -27.43
N GLY A 244 6.29 8.76 -28.62
CA GLY A 244 6.46 7.34 -28.96
C GLY A 244 7.69 6.67 -28.36
N GLY A 245 8.69 7.44 -27.92
CA GLY A 245 10.00 6.91 -27.50
C GLY A 245 10.46 7.34 -26.11
N GLY A 246 9.65 8.05 -25.34
CA GLY A 246 10.03 8.56 -24.02
C GLY A 246 8.83 8.84 -23.11
N CYS A 247 9.12 9.48 -21.97
CA CYS A 247 8.09 9.93 -21.05
C CYS A 247 7.11 10.88 -21.74
N THR A 248 5.85 10.85 -21.31
CA THR A 248 4.78 11.69 -21.84
C THR A 248 4.33 12.73 -20.84
N THR A 249 4.53 12.48 -19.54
CA THR A 249 3.83 13.21 -18.48
C THR A 249 4.81 13.83 -17.51
N ILE A 250 4.56 15.09 -17.16
CA ILE A 250 5.26 15.86 -16.14
C ILE A 250 4.23 16.32 -15.12
N GLY A 251 4.55 16.26 -13.83
CA GLY A 251 3.71 16.78 -12.73
C GLY A 251 2.79 15.77 -12.08
N ALA A 252 2.85 14.50 -12.46
CA ALA A 252 2.09 13.45 -11.79
C ALA A 252 2.91 12.81 -10.65
N GLY A 253 2.25 12.45 -9.54
CA GLY A 253 2.83 11.50 -8.59
C GLY A 253 3.02 10.15 -9.28
N ILE A 254 1.94 9.60 -9.81
CA ILE A 254 1.93 8.43 -10.71
C ILE A 254 1.15 8.79 -11.98
N ALA A 255 1.79 8.66 -13.14
CA ALA A 255 1.16 8.73 -14.45
C ALA A 255 0.94 7.33 -15.04
N VAL A 256 -0.20 7.11 -15.66
CA VAL A 256 -0.56 5.87 -16.36
C VAL A 256 -0.99 6.25 -17.78
N VAL A 257 -0.06 6.09 -18.74
CA VAL A 257 -0.22 6.51 -20.13
C VAL A 257 0.37 5.45 -21.06
N GLN A 258 -0.50 4.68 -21.70
CA GLN A 258 -0.10 3.52 -22.51
C GLN A 258 0.92 3.87 -23.61
N HIS A 259 1.92 3.00 -23.76
CA HIS A 259 2.92 3.09 -24.83
C HIS A 259 2.29 2.81 -26.20
N THR A 260 2.96 3.20 -27.28
CA THR A 260 2.56 2.84 -28.66
C THR A 260 2.59 1.34 -28.93
N THR A 261 3.20 0.53 -28.05
CA THR A 261 3.19 -0.95 -28.12
C THR A 261 1.83 -1.53 -27.73
N GLN A 262 0.94 -0.75 -27.11
CA GLN A 262 -0.43 -1.15 -26.74
C GLN A 262 -0.49 -2.34 -25.78
N LEU A 263 0.60 -2.58 -25.06
CA LEU A 263 0.64 -3.62 -24.05
C LEU A 263 -0.30 -3.28 -22.87
N PRO A 264 -0.83 -4.30 -22.18
CA PRO A 264 -1.62 -4.09 -20.98
C PRO A 264 -0.87 -3.27 -19.94
N ILE A 265 -1.63 -2.53 -19.13
CA ILE A 265 -1.13 -1.91 -17.91
C ILE A 265 -2.02 -2.35 -16.75
N GLU A 266 -1.39 -2.78 -15.66
CA GLU A 266 -2.08 -3.08 -14.40
C GLU A 266 -1.42 -2.28 -13.27
N VAL A 267 -2.16 -1.37 -12.63
CA VAL A 267 -1.67 -0.59 -11.49
C VAL A 267 -2.52 -0.87 -10.26
N ASN A 268 -1.87 -1.39 -9.22
CA ASN A 268 -2.49 -1.71 -7.94
C ASN A 268 -1.88 -0.83 -6.84
N ILE A 269 -2.65 0.10 -6.29
CA ILE A 269 -2.22 0.98 -5.21
C ILE A 269 -2.95 0.59 -3.92
N THR A 270 -2.21 0.00 -2.99
CA THR A 270 -2.72 -0.51 -1.71
C THR A 270 -2.28 0.34 -0.51
N GLY A 271 -1.40 1.32 -0.74
CA GLY A 271 -0.87 2.20 0.31
C GLY A 271 0.08 3.25 -0.24
N GLY A 272 0.63 4.07 0.66
CA GLY A 272 1.65 5.08 0.35
C GLY A 272 1.13 6.52 0.41
N THR A 273 2.04 7.49 0.31
CA THR A 273 1.73 8.91 0.15
C THR A 273 2.13 9.32 -1.27
N ILE A 274 1.14 9.62 -2.10
CA ILE A 274 1.35 9.97 -3.51
C ILE A 274 0.97 11.44 -3.69
N THR A 275 1.91 12.24 -4.20
CA THR A 275 1.68 13.67 -4.41
C THR A 275 2.17 14.14 -5.78
N GLY A 276 1.50 15.14 -6.33
CA GLY A 276 1.87 15.80 -7.59
C GLY A 276 0.96 17.00 -7.87
N ALA A 277 1.15 17.65 -9.02
CA ALA A 277 0.09 18.51 -9.57
C ALA A 277 -1.20 17.70 -9.79
N GLU A 278 -1.05 16.44 -10.21
CA GLU A 278 -2.03 15.38 -9.99
C GLU A 278 -1.35 14.24 -9.23
N ALA A 279 -1.96 13.73 -8.16
CA ALA A 279 -1.41 12.58 -7.45
C ALA A 279 -1.41 11.33 -8.34
N LEU A 280 -2.54 11.09 -9.03
CA LEU A 280 -2.73 9.97 -9.95
C LEU A 280 -3.33 10.48 -11.25
N TYR A 281 -2.58 10.38 -12.35
CA TYR A 281 -3.02 10.78 -13.68
C TYR A 281 -3.15 9.55 -14.57
N VAL A 282 -4.38 9.24 -15.03
CA VAL A 282 -4.66 8.10 -15.91
C VAL A 282 -5.36 8.61 -17.17
N ASN A 283 -4.65 8.60 -18.30
CA ASN A 283 -5.20 9.13 -19.55
C ASN A 283 -4.60 8.46 -20.79
N ASN A 284 -5.40 8.39 -21.85
CA ASN A 284 -4.96 7.92 -23.15
C ASN A 284 -4.28 9.04 -23.95
N THR A 285 -3.28 9.71 -23.36
CA THR A 285 -2.55 10.82 -24.01
C THR A 285 -1.93 10.38 -25.33
N GLN A 286 -1.47 9.13 -25.42
CA GLN A 286 -0.87 8.57 -26.64
C GLN A 286 -1.86 8.46 -27.82
N GLY A 287 -3.17 8.47 -27.55
CA GLY A 287 -4.20 8.35 -28.57
C GLY A 287 -4.33 6.92 -29.11
N ASN A 288 -4.04 5.90 -28.29
CA ASN A 288 -4.17 4.50 -28.70
C ASN A 288 -5.65 4.12 -28.94
N PRO A 289 -5.93 3.10 -29.78
CA PRO A 289 -7.30 2.62 -30.00
C PRO A 289 -8.00 2.22 -28.69
N THR A 290 -9.33 2.38 -28.64
CA THR A 290 -10.15 2.04 -27.47
C THR A 290 -9.99 0.58 -27.03
N THR A 291 -9.78 -0.33 -27.97
CA THR A 291 -9.53 -1.76 -27.70
C THR A 291 -8.18 -2.02 -27.02
N ALA A 292 -7.17 -1.20 -27.29
CA ALA A 292 -5.88 -1.25 -26.60
C ALA A 292 -5.98 -0.59 -25.22
N TRP A 293 -6.64 0.56 -25.13
CA TRP A 293 -6.84 1.28 -23.89
C TRP A 293 -7.69 0.51 -22.87
N ALA A 294 -8.64 -0.32 -23.33
CA ALA A 294 -9.42 -1.20 -22.49
C ALA A 294 -8.58 -2.24 -21.70
N LYS A 295 -7.30 -2.42 -22.06
CA LYS A 295 -6.34 -3.29 -21.34
C LYS A 295 -5.61 -2.55 -20.21
N VAL A 296 -5.91 -1.27 -19.98
CA VAL A 296 -5.38 -0.47 -18.88
C VAL A 296 -6.33 -0.58 -17.69
N ASN A 297 -5.83 -1.19 -16.61
CA ASN A 297 -6.56 -1.31 -15.35
C ASN A 297 -5.80 -0.61 -14.22
N VAL A 298 -6.51 0.22 -13.46
CA VAL A 298 -5.98 0.93 -12.29
C VAL A 298 -6.95 0.73 -11.13
N THR A 299 -6.43 0.27 -10.00
CA THR A 299 -7.23 0.02 -8.80
C THR A 299 -6.54 0.59 -7.57
N VAL A 300 -7.28 1.38 -6.79
CA VAL A 300 -6.83 1.99 -5.54
C VAL A 300 -7.64 1.43 -4.38
N THR A 301 -6.96 0.78 -3.45
CA THR A 301 -7.53 0.19 -2.23
C THR A 301 -6.87 0.70 -0.95
N GLY A 302 -5.99 1.69 -1.06
CA GLY A 302 -5.38 2.34 0.08
C GLY A 302 -4.45 3.48 -0.33
N GLY A 303 -3.93 4.19 0.68
CA GLY A 303 -2.98 5.28 0.50
C GLY A 303 -3.58 6.67 0.68
N THR A 304 -2.71 7.66 0.58
CA THR A 304 -2.99 9.08 0.82
C THR A 304 -2.54 9.91 -0.36
N PHE A 305 -3.40 10.80 -0.83
CA PHE A 305 -3.26 11.58 -2.05
C PHE A 305 -3.53 13.06 -1.79
N ASN A 306 -2.93 13.94 -2.59
CA ASN A 306 -3.24 15.39 -2.56
C ASN A 306 -4.25 15.83 -3.62
N THR A 307 -4.69 14.93 -4.51
CA THR A 307 -5.79 15.13 -5.46
C THR A 307 -6.80 13.98 -5.37
N ASP A 308 -8.00 14.19 -5.92
CA ASP A 308 -9.09 13.22 -5.85
C ASP A 308 -8.81 11.99 -6.73
N VAL A 309 -9.04 10.80 -6.18
CA VAL A 309 -8.82 9.50 -6.84
C VAL A 309 -10.07 8.63 -6.90
N THR A 310 -11.24 9.15 -6.53
CA THR A 310 -12.51 8.41 -6.39
C THR A 310 -12.82 7.53 -7.60
N LYS A 311 -12.50 7.98 -8.82
CA LYS A 311 -12.72 7.24 -10.07
C LYS A 311 -12.02 5.88 -10.14
N PHE A 312 -10.95 5.67 -9.38
CA PHE A 312 -10.10 4.48 -9.44
C PHE A 312 -10.21 3.60 -8.19
N VAL A 313 -11.08 3.97 -7.25
CA VAL A 313 -11.21 3.29 -5.97
C VAL A 313 -11.95 1.96 -6.16
N GLY A 314 -11.44 0.90 -5.54
CA GLY A 314 -12.07 -0.42 -5.60
C GLY A 314 -13.43 -0.46 -4.90
N ASP A 315 -14.29 -1.40 -5.30
CA ASP A 315 -15.70 -1.46 -4.90
C ASP A 315 -15.95 -1.46 -3.38
N LYS A 316 -15.00 -1.94 -2.57
CA LYS A 316 -15.14 -2.00 -1.10
C LYS A 316 -14.43 -0.88 -0.34
N TYR A 317 -14.07 0.19 -1.04
CA TYR A 317 -13.27 1.27 -0.52
C TYR A 317 -13.92 2.62 -0.85
N VAL A 318 -13.62 3.63 -0.02
CA VAL A 318 -14.11 5.01 -0.16
C VAL A 318 -12.98 6.00 0.07
N VAL A 319 -13.19 7.23 -0.41
CA VAL A 319 -12.26 8.34 -0.19
C VAL A 319 -12.73 9.20 0.97
N ASN A 320 -11.92 9.28 2.02
CA ASN A 320 -12.11 10.22 3.12
C ASN A 320 -11.28 11.47 2.85
N LYS A 321 -11.95 12.62 2.69
CA LYS A 321 -11.30 13.91 2.47
C LYS A 321 -11.18 14.68 3.78
N THR A 322 -9.95 15.04 4.14
CA THR A 322 -9.67 15.91 5.30
C THR A 322 -8.75 17.04 4.84
N GLY A 323 -9.29 18.26 4.76
CA GLY A 323 -8.60 19.40 4.14
C GLY A 323 -8.25 19.13 2.67
N ASN A 324 -6.95 19.17 2.35
CA ASN A 324 -6.42 18.93 1.00
C ASN A 324 -5.91 17.49 0.81
N THR A 325 -6.24 16.59 1.74
CA THR A 325 -5.78 15.22 1.73
C THR A 325 -6.95 14.27 1.47
N TYR A 326 -6.75 13.34 0.54
CA TYR A 326 -7.69 12.29 0.17
C TYR A 326 -7.08 10.96 0.62
N THR A 327 -7.75 10.25 1.53
CA THR A 327 -7.28 8.95 2.04
C THR A 327 -8.25 7.87 1.62
N VAL A 328 -7.73 6.79 1.02
CA VAL A 328 -8.55 5.64 0.63
C VAL A 328 -8.55 4.63 1.77
N VAL A 329 -9.75 4.24 2.22
CA VAL A 329 -9.96 3.30 3.32
C VAL A 329 -11.06 2.30 2.97
N GLU A 330 -11.10 1.17 3.68
CA GLU A 330 -12.22 0.24 3.58
C GLU A 330 -13.54 0.96 3.90
N ASN A 331 -14.56 0.73 3.09
CA ASN A 331 -15.89 1.27 3.31
C ASN A 331 -16.59 0.46 4.41
N LYS A 332 -16.54 0.95 5.64
CA LYS A 332 -17.21 0.28 6.79
C LYS A 332 -18.32 1.10 7.40
N VAL A 333 -18.38 2.38 7.08
CA VAL A 333 -19.29 3.32 7.70
C VAL A 333 -20.22 3.88 6.63
N LEU A 334 -21.52 3.79 6.88
CA LEU A 334 -22.55 4.50 6.14
C LEU A 334 -23.18 5.52 7.10
N GLU A 335 -23.45 6.73 6.62
CA GLU A 335 -24.03 7.79 7.43
C GLU A 335 -25.10 8.53 6.63
N THR A 336 -26.17 8.96 7.31
CA THR A 336 -27.20 9.80 6.72
C THR A 336 -26.64 11.17 6.38
N THR A 337 -27.19 11.83 5.35
CA THR A 337 -26.74 13.18 4.92
C THR A 337 -26.82 14.23 6.04
N ASP A 338 -27.72 14.05 7.01
CA ASP A 338 -27.87 14.93 8.17
C ASP A 338 -27.04 14.50 9.39
N GLU A 339 -26.20 13.47 9.23
CA GLU A 339 -25.27 12.92 10.23
C GLU A 339 -25.96 12.43 11.52
N LYS A 340 -27.29 12.29 11.51
CA LYS A 340 -28.05 11.87 12.69
C LYS A 340 -27.89 10.38 12.96
N VAL A 341 -27.78 9.56 11.92
CA VAL A 341 -27.63 8.12 12.09
C VAL A 341 -26.42 7.63 11.31
N SER A 342 -25.56 6.89 11.99
CA SER A 342 -24.45 6.19 11.39
C SER A 342 -24.54 4.69 11.65
N PHE A 343 -24.09 3.92 10.67
CA PHE A 343 -24.02 2.48 10.67
C PHE A 343 -22.58 2.07 10.38
N GLU A 344 -21.99 1.23 11.21
CA GLU A 344 -20.67 0.66 11.01
C GLU A 344 -20.74 -0.87 10.97
N SER A 345 -20.06 -1.46 9.99
CA SER A 345 -19.92 -2.90 9.80
C SER A 345 -18.49 -3.36 10.07
N ASP A 346 -18.33 -4.54 10.66
CA ASP A 346 -17.01 -5.17 10.85
C ASP A 346 -16.34 -5.59 9.54
N LYS A 347 -17.15 -5.94 8.54
CA LYS A 347 -16.75 -6.27 7.16
C LYS A 347 -16.89 -5.06 6.24
N ALA A 348 -15.99 -4.96 5.26
CA ALA A 348 -16.06 -3.94 4.23
C ALA A 348 -17.29 -4.12 3.32
N LEU A 349 -17.97 -3.01 3.06
CA LEU A 349 -19.21 -2.84 2.34
C LEU A 349 -18.93 -2.36 0.91
N ASP A 350 -19.80 -2.69 -0.03
CA ASP A 350 -19.69 -2.11 -1.37
C ASP A 350 -19.96 -0.59 -1.33
N ASN A 351 -19.25 0.17 -2.13
CA ASN A 351 -19.23 1.64 -2.12
C ASN A 351 -20.47 2.26 -2.78
N ASN A 352 -21.33 1.44 -3.37
CA ASN A 352 -22.63 1.82 -3.89
C ASN A 352 -23.75 1.66 -2.85
N LEU A 353 -23.45 1.10 -1.67
CA LEU A 353 -24.43 0.95 -0.60
C LEU A 353 -24.69 2.28 0.09
N LYS A 354 -25.94 2.48 0.53
CA LYS A 354 -26.39 3.70 1.21
C LYS A 354 -27.23 3.34 2.43
N LEU A 355 -27.05 4.11 3.50
CA LEU A 355 -27.90 4.00 4.69
C LEU A 355 -29.20 4.75 4.43
N GLU A 356 -30.33 4.08 4.62
CA GLU A 356 -31.67 4.65 4.57
C GLU A 356 -32.27 4.58 5.97
N VAL A 357 -32.75 5.73 6.47
CA VAL A 357 -33.35 5.83 7.79
C VAL A 357 -34.69 6.53 7.66
N THR A 358 -35.76 5.80 7.99
CA THR A 358 -37.13 6.30 7.95
C THR A 358 -37.66 6.47 9.36
N GLU A 359 -38.06 7.70 9.71
CA GLU A 359 -38.80 7.97 10.94
C GLU A 359 -40.20 7.39 10.84
N LYS A 360 -40.61 6.60 11.84
CA LYS A 360 -41.96 6.05 11.89
C LYS A 360 -42.99 7.16 12.11
N THR A 361 -44.22 6.92 11.66
CA THR A 361 -45.31 7.90 11.77
C THR A 361 -45.67 8.18 13.24
N GLU A 362 -46.31 9.32 13.51
CA GLU A 362 -46.76 9.69 14.85
C GLU A 362 -47.64 8.60 15.50
N ASP A 363 -48.51 7.95 14.71
CA ASP A 363 -49.36 6.85 15.17
C ASP A 363 -48.54 5.60 15.56
N GLU A 364 -47.49 5.29 14.81
CA GLU A 364 -46.57 4.19 15.13
C GLU A 364 -45.73 4.50 16.36
N ILE A 365 -45.22 5.72 16.49
CA ILE A 365 -44.50 6.20 17.68
C ILE A 365 -45.40 6.14 18.91
N LYS A 366 -46.67 6.55 18.80
CA LYS A 366 -47.65 6.46 19.89
C LYS A 366 -47.89 5.01 20.32
N LYS A 367 -48.12 4.11 19.37
CA LYS A 367 -48.25 2.66 19.65
C LYS A 367 -47.00 2.08 20.28
N GLY A 368 -45.81 2.48 19.81
CA GLY A 368 -44.53 2.10 20.40
C GLY A 368 -44.40 2.59 21.84
N THR A 369 -44.80 3.83 22.11
CA THR A 369 -44.78 4.44 23.45
C THR A 369 -45.70 3.72 24.42
N GLU A 370 -46.91 3.35 23.99
CA GLU A 370 -47.85 2.55 24.79
C GLU A 370 -47.23 1.19 25.15
N LYS A 371 -46.58 0.51 24.18
CA LYS A 371 -45.90 -0.77 24.39
C LYS A 371 -44.72 -0.66 25.36
N VAL A 372 -43.89 0.37 25.22
CA VAL A 372 -42.78 0.64 26.15
C VAL A 372 -43.32 0.91 27.56
N THR A 373 -44.35 1.74 27.68
CA THR A 373 -44.95 2.05 29.00
C THR A 373 -45.48 0.79 29.66
N GLU A 374 -46.22 -0.04 28.91
CA GLU A 374 -46.78 -1.30 29.38
C GLU A 374 -45.69 -2.30 29.80
N ALA A 375 -44.60 -2.41 29.05
CA ALA A 375 -43.49 -3.32 29.35
C ALA A 375 -42.77 -2.98 30.67
N TYR A 376 -42.79 -1.71 31.08
CA TYR A 376 -42.07 -1.22 32.26
C TYR A 376 -42.97 -0.83 33.44
N LYS A 377 -44.30 -0.92 33.31
CA LYS A 377 -45.27 -0.45 34.33
C LYS A 377 -45.08 -1.07 35.72
N ASP A 378 -44.65 -2.33 35.79
CA ASP A 378 -44.48 -3.08 37.04
C ASP A 378 -43.04 -3.04 37.56
N ASN A 379 -42.13 -2.36 36.86
CA ASN A 379 -40.73 -2.26 37.25
C ASN A 379 -40.51 -1.19 38.33
N LYS A 380 -40.50 -1.63 39.60
CA LYS A 380 -40.30 -0.76 40.78
C LYS A 380 -38.98 0.02 40.81
N LYS A 381 -38.02 -0.28 39.93
CA LYS A 381 -36.73 0.41 39.85
C LYS A 381 -36.73 1.56 38.84
N VAL A 382 -37.74 1.65 37.97
CA VAL A 382 -37.84 2.66 36.91
C VAL A 382 -38.86 3.73 37.33
N LYS A 383 -38.42 4.98 37.41
CA LYS A 383 -39.25 6.12 37.77
C LYS A 383 -39.94 6.72 36.55
N GLU A 384 -39.20 6.80 35.45
CA GLU A 384 -39.64 7.39 34.20
C GLU A 384 -39.05 6.60 33.04
N VAL A 385 -39.86 6.38 32.02
CA VAL A 385 -39.46 5.77 30.75
C VAL A 385 -40.07 6.57 29.61
N LYS A 386 -39.29 6.85 28.57
CA LYS A 386 -39.78 7.56 27.37
C LYS A 386 -39.16 6.97 26.11
N LEU A 387 -40.00 6.63 25.13
CA LEU A 387 -39.57 6.41 23.75
C LEU A 387 -39.22 7.76 23.12
N ILE A 388 -37.94 7.96 22.79
CA ILE A 388 -37.40 9.23 22.29
C ILE A 388 -37.59 9.33 20.77
N ASN A 389 -37.28 8.25 20.05
CA ASN A 389 -37.44 8.15 18.60
C ASN A 389 -37.73 6.71 18.19
N LEU A 390 -38.20 6.53 16.96
CA LEU A 390 -38.42 5.22 16.36
C LEU A 390 -38.07 5.28 14.87
N TYR A 391 -37.06 4.53 14.47
CA TYR A 391 -36.52 4.53 13.13
C TYR A 391 -36.52 3.14 12.52
N GLU A 392 -36.94 3.03 11.27
CA GLU A 392 -36.60 1.91 10.40
C GLU A 392 -35.25 2.20 9.76
N ILE A 393 -34.31 1.29 9.94
CA ILE A 393 -32.93 1.43 9.45
C ILE A 393 -32.68 0.32 8.45
N ASP A 394 -32.44 0.71 7.20
CA ASP A 394 -32.17 -0.18 6.07
C ASP A 394 -30.86 0.22 5.38
N VAL A 395 -30.31 -0.70 4.59
CA VAL A 395 -29.24 -0.41 3.65
C VAL A 395 -29.77 -0.66 2.25
N LEU A 396 -29.59 0.31 1.36
CA LEU A 396 -29.99 0.22 -0.03
C LEU A 396 -28.77 -0.03 -0.91
N ASN A 397 -28.93 -0.83 -1.96
CA ASN A 397 -27.93 -0.98 -3.01
C ASN A 397 -28.03 0.13 -4.08
N GLY A 398 -27.14 0.08 -5.07
CA GLY A 398 -27.08 1.09 -6.15
C GLY A 398 -28.37 1.23 -6.97
N ASP A 399 -29.25 0.22 -6.96
CA ASP A 399 -30.56 0.25 -7.62
C ASP A 399 -31.69 0.78 -6.70
N GLY A 400 -31.37 1.17 -5.46
CA GLY A 400 -32.34 1.65 -4.47
C GLY A 400 -33.19 0.55 -3.84
N ARG A 401 -32.78 -0.72 -3.93
CA ARG A 401 -33.45 -1.85 -3.27
C ARG A 401 -32.78 -2.15 -1.94
N ILE A 402 -33.55 -2.63 -0.96
CA ILE A 402 -33.02 -3.10 0.32
C ILE A 402 -32.03 -4.24 0.07
N GLU A 403 -30.81 -4.03 0.53
CA GLU A 403 -29.72 -4.98 0.52
C GLU A 403 -29.68 -5.74 1.85
N LYS A 404 -29.75 -7.06 1.78
CA LYS A 404 -29.71 -7.90 2.98
C LYS A 404 -28.27 -8.16 3.37
N LEU A 405 -27.85 -7.55 4.48
CA LEU A 405 -26.54 -7.82 5.07
C LEU A 405 -26.64 -9.05 5.97
N GLU A 406 -26.01 -10.17 5.56
CA GLU A 406 -26.05 -11.43 6.31
C GLU A 406 -25.13 -11.41 7.55
N ASP A 407 -25.64 -11.92 8.69
CA ASP A 407 -24.96 -12.26 9.96
C ASP A 407 -23.65 -11.49 10.24
N GLY A 408 -23.77 -10.15 10.26
CA GLY A 408 -22.68 -9.23 10.58
C GLY A 408 -22.76 -8.72 12.01
N LYS A 409 -21.68 -8.13 12.52
CA LYS A 409 -21.72 -7.35 13.77
C LYS A 409 -21.76 -5.88 13.40
N PHE A 410 -22.89 -5.24 13.66
CA PHE A 410 -23.13 -3.85 13.32
C PHE A 410 -23.09 -2.97 14.56
N THR A 411 -22.56 -1.76 14.41
CA THR A 411 -22.67 -0.69 15.40
C THR A 411 -23.52 0.43 14.81
N ILE A 412 -24.59 0.81 15.49
CA ILE A 412 -25.49 1.88 15.06
C ILE A 412 -25.41 3.00 16.10
N ALA A 413 -25.29 4.24 15.62
CA ALA A 413 -25.34 5.43 16.45
C ALA A 413 -26.49 6.33 16.00
N ILE A 414 -27.40 6.69 16.92
CA ILE A 414 -28.58 7.51 16.65
C ILE A 414 -28.49 8.79 17.48
N ALA A 415 -28.41 9.95 16.83
CA ALA A 415 -28.45 11.25 17.48
C ALA A 415 -29.78 11.46 18.20
N ILE A 416 -29.71 11.97 19.44
CA ILE A 416 -30.89 12.35 20.21
C ILE A 416 -30.86 13.85 20.55
N PRO A 417 -32.02 14.53 20.59
CA PRO A 417 -32.08 15.94 20.95
C PRO A 417 -31.43 16.21 22.31
N GLU A 418 -30.72 17.33 22.45
CA GLU A 418 -30.04 17.71 23.71
C GLU A 418 -31.00 17.73 24.91
N SER A 419 -32.25 18.14 24.71
CA SER A 419 -33.31 18.10 25.74
C SER A 419 -33.69 16.69 26.20
N GLU A 420 -33.39 15.68 25.40
CA GLU A 420 -33.59 14.25 25.70
C GLU A 420 -32.30 13.57 26.16
N GLN A 421 -31.18 14.30 26.30
CA GLN A 421 -29.91 13.82 26.87
C GLN A 421 -29.87 13.85 28.41
N LYS A 422 -31.05 13.90 29.04
CA LYS A 422 -31.26 14.11 30.49
C LYS A 422 -31.49 12.83 31.30
N TYR A 423 -31.57 11.68 30.65
CA TYR A 423 -31.96 10.42 31.31
C TYR A 423 -30.74 9.73 31.95
N ASP A 424 -30.96 9.00 33.05
CA ASP A 424 -29.90 8.27 33.75
C ASP A 424 -29.27 7.16 32.87
N ALA A 425 -30.07 6.55 32.00
CA ALA A 425 -29.63 5.49 31.08
C ALA A 425 -30.44 5.49 29.78
N TYR A 426 -29.84 4.90 28.73
CA TYR A 426 -30.46 4.70 27.42
C TYR A 426 -30.43 3.21 27.07
N LYS A 427 -31.53 2.72 26.50
CA LYS A 427 -31.62 1.39 25.86
C LYS A 427 -32.16 1.57 24.46
N VAL A 428 -32.01 0.52 23.65
CA VAL A 428 -32.63 0.45 22.33
C VAL A 428 -33.56 -0.74 22.29
N ILE A 429 -34.80 -0.54 21.87
CA ILE A 429 -35.75 -1.63 21.62
C ILE A 429 -35.72 -2.01 20.15
N TYR A 430 -35.79 -3.30 19.88
CA TYR A 430 -36.03 -3.85 18.55
C TYR A 430 -37.51 -4.17 18.40
N ILE A 431 -38.14 -3.66 17.33
CA ILE A 431 -39.53 -3.93 16.99
C ILE A 431 -39.59 -4.91 15.81
N ASP A 432 -40.24 -6.07 16.01
CA ASP A 432 -40.42 -7.09 14.97
C ASP A 432 -41.50 -6.70 13.92
N GLU A 433 -41.66 -7.54 12.90
CA GLU A 433 -42.64 -7.35 11.82
C GLU A 433 -44.11 -7.30 12.33
N ASP A 434 -44.40 -7.90 13.48
CA ASP A 434 -45.72 -7.83 14.15
C ASP A 434 -45.88 -6.53 14.98
N GLY A 435 -44.84 -5.69 15.01
CA GLY A 435 -44.76 -4.48 15.80
C GLY A 435 -44.48 -4.71 17.29
N LYS A 436 -44.13 -5.92 17.73
CA LYS A 436 -43.86 -6.22 19.15
C LYS A 436 -42.41 -5.88 19.49
N ILE A 437 -42.17 -5.55 20.77
CA ILE A 437 -40.80 -5.43 21.28
C ILE A 437 -40.23 -6.84 21.36
N ALA A 438 -39.35 -7.18 20.42
CA ALA A 438 -38.75 -8.50 20.32
C ALA A 438 -37.46 -8.61 21.13
N ASP A 439 -36.72 -7.52 21.30
CA ASP A 439 -35.53 -7.47 22.15
C ASP A 439 -35.29 -6.06 22.73
N THR A 440 -34.48 -5.98 23.79
CA THR A 440 -33.99 -4.73 24.38
C THR A 440 -32.46 -4.79 24.49
N LEU A 441 -31.81 -3.95 23.70
CA LEU A 441 -30.36 -3.86 23.55
C LEU A 441 -29.76 -2.83 24.52
N ASP A 442 -28.59 -3.16 25.05
CA ASP A 442 -27.76 -2.21 25.77
C ASP A 442 -27.23 -1.12 24.84
N ALA A 443 -27.24 0.13 25.33
CA ALA A 443 -26.77 1.27 24.58
C ALA A 443 -25.99 2.25 25.47
N LYS A 444 -25.22 3.13 24.84
CA LYS A 444 -24.45 4.18 25.52
C LYS A 444 -24.65 5.52 24.84
N LEU A 445 -24.78 6.59 25.62
CA LEU A 445 -24.74 7.95 25.10
C LEU A 445 -23.27 8.36 24.92
N VAL A 446 -22.86 8.66 23.68
CA VAL A 446 -21.53 9.14 23.31
C VAL A 446 -21.72 10.34 22.39
N ASP A 447 -21.23 11.51 22.80
CA ASP A 447 -21.29 12.76 22.03
C ASP A 447 -22.69 13.07 21.45
N GLY A 448 -23.73 12.87 22.27
CA GLY A 448 -25.12 13.13 21.88
C GLY A 448 -25.77 12.06 20.99
N LYS A 449 -25.06 10.98 20.65
CA LYS A 449 -25.59 9.81 19.94
C LYS A 449 -25.75 8.62 20.89
N VAL A 450 -26.87 7.91 20.80
CA VAL A 450 -27.09 6.62 21.46
C VAL A 450 -26.51 5.52 20.56
N VAL A 451 -25.48 4.85 21.05
CA VAL A 451 -24.69 3.84 20.34
C VAL A 451 -25.01 2.45 20.87
N PHE A 452 -25.32 1.52 19.98
CA PHE A 452 -25.63 0.13 20.31
C PHE A 452 -25.10 -0.82 19.23
N THR A 453 -25.01 -2.11 19.55
CA THR A 453 -24.62 -3.15 18.59
C THR A 453 -25.77 -4.09 18.30
N THR A 454 -25.86 -4.55 17.06
CA THR A 454 -26.88 -5.50 16.60
C THR A 454 -26.30 -6.43 15.53
N SER A 455 -27.02 -7.51 15.20
CA SER A 455 -26.66 -8.44 14.12
C SER A 455 -27.50 -8.29 12.86
N HIS A 456 -28.48 -7.40 12.86
CA HIS A 456 -29.43 -7.22 11.77
C HIS A 456 -29.93 -5.79 11.68
N LEU A 457 -30.45 -5.42 10.51
CA LEU A 457 -31.12 -4.14 10.27
C LEU A 457 -32.63 -4.31 10.49
N SER A 458 -33.27 -3.33 11.11
CA SER A 458 -34.69 -3.38 11.45
C SER A 458 -35.23 -2.05 11.98
N THR A 459 -36.43 -2.08 12.57
CA THR A 459 -37.01 -0.97 13.32
C THR A 459 -36.47 -0.93 14.75
N TYR A 460 -35.80 0.16 15.09
CA TYR A 460 -35.19 0.41 16.39
C TYR A 460 -35.74 1.68 17.04
N GLY A 461 -36.03 1.60 18.35
CA GLY A 461 -36.48 2.74 19.14
C GLY A 461 -35.51 3.06 20.28
N VAL A 462 -35.08 4.31 20.40
CA VAL A 462 -34.26 4.76 21.54
C VAL A 462 -35.17 5.07 22.72
N VAL A 463 -34.87 4.49 23.87
CA VAL A 463 -35.64 4.68 25.10
C VAL A 463 -34.75 5.28 26.20
N GLY A 464 -35.20 6.39 26.78
CA GLY A 464 -34.58 7.03 27.94
C GLY A 464 -35.22 6.57 29.24
N TYR A 465 -34.41 6.34 30.28
CA TYR A 465 -34.85 5.85 31.59
C TYR A 465 -34.28 6.70 32.73
N ASN A 466 -35.11 7.00 33.71
CA ASN A 466 -34.66 7.47 35.02
C ASN A 466 -34.91 6.39 36.07
N ASN A 467 -33.89 6.07 36.85
CA ASN A 467 -33.99 5.11 37.92
C ASN A 467 -34.61 5.76 39.17
N VAL A 468 -35.25 4.96 40.00
CA VAL A 468 -35.63 5.41 41.34
C VAL A 468 -34.32 5.67 42.09
N THR A 469 -34.14 6.91 42.56
CA THR A 469 -32.97 7.32 43.33
C THR A 469 -32.93 6.50 44.62
N GLU A 470 -32.06 5.48 44.69
CA GLU A 470 -31.73 4.88 45.97
C GLU A 470 -30.91 5.91 46.75
N THR A 471 -31.44 6.35 47.90
CA THR A 471 -30.65 7.04 48.91
C THR A 471 -29.40 6.19 49.18
N PRO A 472 -28.17 6.72 49.10
CA PRO A 472 -26.98 5.89 49.14
C PRO A 472 -26.87 5.21 50.50
N THR A 473 -27.10 3.91 50.55
CA THR A 473 -26.56 3.08 51.62
C THR A 473 -25.16 2.68 51.16
N GLU A 474 -24.14 3.04 51.94
CA GLU A 474 -22.73 2.81 51.64
C GLU A 474 -22.45 1.34 51.29
N THR A 475 -22.37 1.03 50.00
CA THR A 475 -21.48 -0.02 49.49
C THR A 475 -21.05 0.35 48.08
N LYS A 476 -19.76 0.73 48.00
CA LYS A 476 -18.81 0.72 46.87
C LYS A 476 -19.41 0.67 45.45
N PRO A 477 -19.17 1.67 44.57
CA PRO A 477 -19.63 1.63 43.20
C PRO A 477 -19.04 0.41 42.48
N GLU A 478 -19.92 -0.45 41.96
CA GLU A 478 -19.55 -1.44 40.98
C GLU A 478 -19.08 -0.67 39.74
N LYS A 479 -17.79 -0.77 39.45
CA LYS A 479 -17.14 -0.09 38.34
C LYS A 479 -17.87 -0.46 37.05
N ASN A 480 -18.16 0.51 36.19
CA ASN A 480 -18.53 0.25 34.79
C ASN A 480 -17.62 -0.86 34.23
N PRO A 481 -18.16 -1.85 33.49
CA PRO A 481 -17.34 -2.89 32.89
C PRO A 481 -16.21 -2.24 32.10
N THR A 482 -14.99 -2.55 32.50
CA THR A 482 -13.77 -1.99 31.93
C THR A 482 -13.59 -2.49 30.51
N THR A 483 -13.13 -1.58 29.66
CA THR A 483 -12.59 -1.75 28.31
C THR A 483 -11.91 -3.11 28.07
N SER A 484 -12.65 -4.02 27.44
CA SER A 484 -12.11 -4.83 26.35
C SER A 484 -13.19 -4.85 25.26
N ASP A 485 -12.80 -4.46 24.06
CA ASP A 485 -13.55 -4.66 22.80
C ASP A 485 -14.62 -3.62 22.39
N ILE A 486 -14.41 -2.34 22.68
CA ILE A 486 -15.05 -1.27 21.90
C ILE A 486 -13.94 -0.33 21.42
N ASN A 487 -13.53 -0.49 20.16
CA ASN A 487 -12.57 0.39 19.49
C ASN A 487 -13.25 1.74 19.19
N LEU A 488 -13.46 2.54 20.25
CA LEU A 488 -14.02 3.89 20.19
C LEU A 488 -13.04 4.93 19.57
N ALA A 489 -11.88 4.50 19.09
CA ALA A 489 -10.83 5.39 18.59
C ALA A 489 -11.06 5.90 17.14
N LEU A 490 -12.07 5.39 16.41
CA LEU A 490 -12.29 5.72 15.00
C LEU A 490 -13.46 6.68 14.73
N ILE A 491 -14.41 6.84 15.66
CA ILE A 491 -15.63 7.63 15.41
C ILE A 491 -15.39 9.14 15.60
N ILE A 492 -14.31 9.57 16.27
CA ILE A 492 -14.03 11.01 16.54
C ILE A 492 -12.74 11.50 15.85
N SER A 493 -11.91 10.60 15.33
CA SER A 493 -10.63 10.95 14.69
C SER A 493 -10.76 11.36 13.21
N ALA A 494 -11.97 11.43 12.66
CA ALA A 494 -12.24 12.01 11.35
C ALA A 494 -11.86 13.50 11.23
N ILE A 495 -11.45 14.17 12.32
CA ILE A 495 -11.03 15.59 12.31
C ILE A 495 -9.51 15.82 12.39
N VAL A 496 -8.66 14.95 12.93
CA VAL A 496 -7.20 15.13 12.83
C VAL A 496 -6.46 13.81 13.00
N ILE A 497 -5.92 13.24 11.91
CA ILE A 497 -4.52 12.75 11.86
C ILE A 497 -4.03 12.92 10.42
N SER A 498 -3.50 14.10 10.11
CA SER A 498 -2.39 14.21 9.16
C SER A 498 -1.11 13.80 9.88
N THR A 499 -0.23 13.12 9.15
CA THR A 499 0.98 12.43 9.60
C THR A 499 1.99 13.32 10.36
N ILE A 500 2.79 12.73 11.26
CA ILE A 500 4.26 12.92 11.39
C ILE A 500 4.81 11.84 12.33
N GLY A 501 5.88 11.18 11.90
CA GLY A 501 6.59 10.15 12.68
C GLY A 501 7.31 10.71 13.90
N VAL A 502 7.29 9.95 15.00
CA VAL A 502 8.25 10.07 16.09
C VAL A 502 8.72 8.67 16.47
N VAL A 503 9.98 8.38 16.13
CA VAL A 503 10.74 7.26 16.70
C VAL A 503 11.01 7.60 18.17
N ILE A 504 10.32 6.95 19.11
CA ILE A 504 10.71 6.97 20.52
C ILE A 504 11.53 5.72 20.79
N THR A 505 12.85 5.87 20.72
CA THR A 505 13.77 4.95 21.38
C THR A 505 13.69 5.18 22.88
N SER A 506 13.14 4.23 23.64
CA SER A 506 13.31 4.22 25.09
C SER A 506 14.33 3.16 25.50
N LYS A 507 15.59 3.61 25.62
CA LYS A 507 16.60 2.97 26.48
C LYS A 507 16.05 2.93 27.90
N LYS A 508 15.94 1.74 28.50
CA LYS A 508 15.90 1.60 29.97
C LYS A 508 17.30 1.28 30.48
N ILE A 509 17.88 2.24 31.20
CA ILE A 509 19.03 2.04 32.09
C ILE A 509 18.49 1.91 33.52
N SER A 510 18.87 0.80 34.15
CA SER A 510 19.14 0.50 35.57
C SER A 510 18.14 0.86 36.68
N ALA A 511 17.83 -0.16 37.50
CA ALA A 511 18.11 -0.09 38.94
C ALA A 511 18.34 -1.50 39.53
N LYS A 512 19.55 -1.67 40.09
CA LYS A 512 19.91 -2.67 41.11
C LYS A 512 18.94 -2.58 42.29
N VAL A 513 18.51 -3.73 42.81
CA VAL A 513 18.38 -3.92 44.26
C VAL A 513 18.94 -5.29 44.62
N THR A 514 19.83 -5.26 45.60
CA THR A 514 20.54 -6.37 46.22
C THR A 514 19.72 -6.89 47.39
N ARG A 515 19.35 -8.17 47.37
CA ARG A 515 19.77 -9.18 48.36
C ARG A 515 19.29 -10.57 47.95
#